data_AF-A0A2P2CXK2-F1
#
_entry.id   AF-A0A2P2CXK2-F1
#
_cell.length_a   1.000
_cell.length_b   1.000
_cell.length_c   1.000
_cell.angle_alpha   90.00
_cell.angle_beta   90.00
_cell.angle_gamma   90.00
#
_symmetry.space_group_name_H-M   'P 1'
#
loop_
_entity.id
_entity.type
_entity.pdbx_description
1 polymer ?
#
loop_
_entity_poly.entity_id
_entity_poly.type
_entity_poly.pdbx_seq_one_letter_code
_entity_poly.pdbx_strand_id
1 'polypeptide(L)'
;MKNLHLSKEWERLELYLRGMGIEDSLEIHNTLSKVFEKSKSSDKNIFEIFKEETSAKLHRDWESRLPPLEPGSMVPRPIDFGPLADLVSPSAEKPEPVALVLTALFWAAVYISLAFWYFS
;
A
#
# COMPACT_ATOMS: atom_id res chain seq x y z
N MET A 1 25.54 13.37 7.07
CA MET A 1 24.59 12.77 6.09
C MET A 1 24.20 11.32 6.40
N LYS A 2 24.99 10.49 7.10
CA LYS A 2 24.61 9.10 7.46
C LYS A 2 23.29 8.96 8.24
N ASN A 3 22.95 9.92 9.11
CA ASN A 3 21.74 9.85 9.95
C ASN A 3 20.42 9.95 9.17
N LEU A 4 20.41 10.64 8.02
CA LEU A 4 19.19 10.80 7.20
C LEU A 4 18.82 9.50 6.46
N HIS A 5 19.81 8.64 6.20
CA HIS A 5 19.59 7.34 5.55
C HIS A 5 18.97 6.35 6.54
N LEU A 6 19.48 6.34 7.77
CA LEU A 6 18.98 5.50 8.86
C LEU A 6 17.51 5.79 9.21
N SER A 7 17.10 7.07 9.22
CA SER A 7 15.70 7.43 9.51
C SER A 7 14.74 6.94 8.43
N LYS A 8 15.12 7.06 7.15
CA LYS A 8 14.31 6.56 6.02
C LYS A 8 14.20 5.03 6.01
N GLU A 9 15.29 4.34 6.32
CA GLU A 9 15.28 2.88 6.42
C GLU A 9 14.45 2.39 7.59
N TRP A 10 14.46 3.12 8.71
CA TRP A 10 13.62 2.83 9.86
C TRP A 10 12.13 2.90 9.50
N GLU A 11 11.68 4.04 8.94
CA GLU A 11 10.29 4.24 8.52
C GLU A 11 9.84 3.17 7.51
N ARG A 12 10.71 2.83 6.56
CA ARG A 12 10.43 1.81 5.55
C ARG A 12 10.23 0.43 6.17
N LEU A 13 11.08 0.03 7.11
CA LEU A 13 10.98 -1.28 7.77
C LEU A 13 9.80 -1.34 8.74
N GLU A 14 9.47 -0.24 9.40
CA GLU A 14 8.26 -0.12 10.21
C GLU A 14 7.00 -0.36 9.38
N LEU A 15 6.91 0.24 8.18
CA LEU A 15 5.78 0.01 7.27
C LEU A 15 5.66 -1.46 6.87
N TYR A 16 6.77 -2.16 6.64
CA TYR A 16 6.74 -3.60 6.34
C TYR A 16 6.21 -4.42 7.53
N LEU A 17 6.66 -4.14 8.76
CA LEU A 17 6.19 -4.83 9.97
C LEU A 17 4.69 -4.62 10.19
N ARG A 18 4.21 -3.39 10.03
CA ARG A 18 2.78 -3.08 10.10
C ARG A 18 1.99 -3.77 8.99
N GLY A 19 2.52 -3.79 7.77
CA GLY A 19 1.92 -4.51 6.63
C GLY A 19 1.86 -6.03 6.81
N MET A 20 2.71 -6.60 7.67
CA MET A 20 2.68 -8.02 8.05
C MET A 20 1.70 -8.32 9.20
N GLY A 21 0.96 -7.32 9.70
CA GLY A 21 -0.03 -7.49 10.76
C GLY A 21 0.54 -7.40 12.18
N ILE A 22 1.78 -6.94 12.35
CA ILE A 22 2.33 -6.62 13.68
C ILE A 22 1.89 -5.19 14.02
N GLU A 23 0.92 -5.07 14.93
CA GLU A 23 0.35 -3.77 15.32
C GLU A 23 0.97 -3.21 16.61
N ASP A 24 1.65 -4.05 17.41
CA ASP A 24 2.26 -3.63 18.66
C ASP A 24 3.53 -2.79 18.41
N SER A 25 3.43 -1.50 18.76
CA SER A 25 4.50 -0.51 18.66
C SER A 25 5.77 -0.93 19.41
N LEU A 26 5.64 -1.55 20.58
CA LEU A 26 6.78 -1.99 21.38
C LEU A 26 7.50 -3.16 20.72
N GLU A 27 6.73 -4.07 20.11
CA GLU A 27 7.25 -5.21 19.38
C GLU A 27 7.98 -4.79 18.09
N ILE A 28 7.41 -3.82 17.36
CA ILE A 28 8.03 -3.20 16.19
C ILE A 28 9.36 -2.56 16.59
N HIS A 29 9.36 -1.71 17.62
CA HIS A 29 10.55 -0.99 18.05
C HIS A 29 11.67 -1.95 18.49
N ASN A 30 11.35 -2.98 19.29
CA ASN A 30 12.32 -3.97 19.72
C ASN A 30 12.92 -4.76 18.54
N THR A 31 12.10 -5.09 17.55
CA THR A 31 12.55 -5.85 16.36
C THR A 31 13.45 -4.98 15.48
N LEU A 32 13.07 -3.74 15.21
CA LEU A 32 13.88 -2.80 14.45
C LEU A 32 15.19 -2.45 15.17
N SER A 33 15.16 -2.18 16.48
CA SER A 33 16.37 -1.90 17.25
C SER A 33 17.37 -3.05 17.16
N LYS A 34 16.92 -4.31 17.26
CA LYS A 34 17.79 -5.48 17.07
C LYS A 34 18.39 -5.55 15.67
N VAL A 35 17.59 -5.29 14.63
CA VAL A 35 18.05 -5.29 13.23
C VAL A 35 19.11 -4.21 13.00
N PHE A 36 18.89 -3.00 13.51
CA PHE A 36 19.83 -1.88 13.39
C PHE A 36 21.09 -2.04 14.25
N GLU A 37 21.01 -2.74 15.38
CA GLU A 37 22.22 -3.11 16.13
C GLU A 37 23.04 -4.17 15.39
N LYS A 38 22.39 -5.19 14.85
CA LYS A 38 23.03 -6.26 14.07
C LYS A 38 23.61 -5.75 12.75
N SER A 39 23.04 -4.70 12.16
CA SER A 39 23.61 -4.05 10.97
C SER A 39 24.84 -3.17 11.26
N LYS A 40 25.09 -2.80 12.53
CA LYS A 40 26.33 -2.08 12.89
C LYS A 40 27.54 -3.01 12.97
N SER A 41 27.30 -4.29 13.30
CA SER A 41 28.35 -5.30 13.45
C SER A 41 28.51 -6.21 12.22
N SER A 42 27.53 -6.23 11.32
CA SER A 42 27.53 -7.06 10.12
C SER A 42 27.67 -6.21 8.85
N ASP A 43 28.52 -6.64 7.92
CA ASP A 43 28.71 -6.00 6.60
C ASP A 43 27.58 -6.37 5.60
N LYS A 44 26.45 -6.84 6.12
CA LYS A 44 25.29 -7.30 5.32
C LYS A 44 24.28 -6.17 5.18
N ASN A 45 23.49 -6.21 4.11
CA ASN A 45 22.42 -5.24 3.91
C ASN A 45 21.39 -5.32 5.05
N ILE A 46 20.99 -4.18 5.60
CA ILE A 46 20.00 -4.05 6.69
C ILE A 46 18.71 -4.82 6.36
N PHE A 47 18.29 -4.80 5.10
CA PHE A 47 17.08 -5.49 4.66
C PHE A 47 17.21 -7.03 4.69
N GLU A 48 18.41 -7.58 4.46
CA GLU A 48 18.64 -9.02 4.58
C GLU A 48 18.60 -9.47 6.04
N ILE A 49 19.20 -8.69 6.93
CA ILE A 49 19.15 -8.92 8.38
C ILE A 49 17.71 -8.84 8.89
N PHE A 50 16.95 -7.84 8.41
CA PHE A 50 15.53 -7.69 8.70
C PHE A 50 14.72 -8.92 8.26
N LYS A 51 14.96 -9.42 7.04
CA LYS A 51 14.28 -10.61 6.51
C LYS A 51 14.58 -11.84 7.36
N GLU A 52 15.84 -12.05 7.75
CA GLU A 52 16.24 -13.17 8.60
C GLU A 52 15.51 -13.15 9.95
N GLU A 53 15.57 -12.02 10.66
CA GLU A 53 14.92 -11.85 11.98
C GLU A 53 13.40 -11.97 11.91
N THR A 54 12.79 -11.37 10.89
CA THR A 54 11.32 -11.41 10.73
C THR A 54 10.87 -12.79 10.28
N SER A 55 11.61 -13.48 9.40
CA SER A 55 11.27 -14.84 8.94
C SER A 55 11.29 -15.86 10.08
N ALA A 56 12.28 -15.79 10.97
CA ALA A 56 12.36 -16.66 12.13
C ALA A 56 11.17 -16.45 13.09
N LYS A 57 10.73 -15.19 13.24
CA LYS A 57 9.62 -14.82 14.10
C LYS A 57 8.26 -15.16 13.48
N LEU A 58 8.10 -14.92 12.18
CA LEU A 58 6.89 -15.22 11.42
C LEU A 58 6.63 -16.71 11.29
N HIS A 59 7.68 -17.54 11.10
CA HIS A 59 7.54 -18.99 11.05
C HIS A 59 6.97 -19.56 12.36
N ARG A 60 7.44 -19.05 13.50
CA ARG A 60 6.98 -19.47 14.83
C ARG A 60 5.52 -19.09 15.09
N ASP A 61 5.11 -17.91 14.64
CA ASP A 61 3.74 -17.43 14.82
C ASP A 61 2.77 -18.04 13.80
N TRP A 62 3.25 -18.42 12.61
CA TRP A 62 2.47 -19.15 11.62
C TRP A 62 2.18 -20.58 12.09
N GLU A 63 3.20 -21.33 12.52
CA GLU A 63 3.00 -22.71 13.02
C GLU A 63 2.11 -22.78 14.27
N SER A 64 2.13 -21.75 15.12
CA SER A 64 1.32 -21.72 16.35
C SER A 64 -0.12 -21.23 16.16
N ARG A 65 -0.46 -20.64 15.01
CA ARG A 65 -1.79 -20.06 14.73
C ARG A 65 -2.56 -20.72 13.59
N LEU A 66 -2.03 -21.78 12.98
CA LEU A 66 -2.78 -22.51 11.97
C LEU A 66 -3.92 -23.30 12.63
N PRO A 67 -5.20 -23.06 12.25
CA PRO A 67 -6.27 -23.94 12.65
C PRO A 67 -6.00 -25.34 12.09
N PRO A 68 -6.40 -26.42 12.80
CA PRO A 68 -6.21 -27.78 12.33
C PRO A 68 -6.78 -27.92 10.91
N LEU A 69 -5.92 -28.30 9.97
CA LEU A 69 -6.29 -28.54 8.58
C LEU A 69 -7.30 -29.70 8.52
N GLU A 70 -8.58 -29.39 8.37
CA GLU A 70 -9.57 -30.39 7.98
C GLU A 70 -9.28 -30.84 6.53
N PRO A 71 -9.07 -32.13 6.27
CA PRO A 71 -8.78 -32.64 4.94
C PRO A 71 -10.09 -32.71 4.14
N GLY A 72 -10.52 -31.61 3.53
CA GLY A 72 -11.80 -31.65 2.81
C GLY A 72 -12.23 -30.46 1.95
N SER A 73 -11.52 -29.34 1.91
CA SER A 73 -12.00 -28.17 1.15
C SER A 73 -10.88 -27.53 0.32
N MET A 74 -10.51 -28.20 -0.76
CA MET A 74 -9.64 -27.64 -1.81
C MET A 74 -10.46 -26.91 -2.89
N VAL A 75 -11.53 -26.22 -2.47
CA VAL A 75 -12.29 -25.31 -3.33
C VAL A 75 -12.02 -23.90 -2.82
N PRO A 76 -11.33 -23.03 -3.58
CA PRO A 76 -11.22 -21.63 -3.22
C PRO A 76 -12.63 -21.06 -3.20
N ARG A 77 -13.10 -20.64 -2.02
CA ARG A 77 -14.34 -19.87 -1.94
C ARG A 77 -14.13 -18.59 -2.76
N PRO A 78 -15.10 -18.19 -3.61
CA PRO A 78 -15.00 -16.90 -4.29
C PRO A 78 -14.73 -15.82 -3.24
N ILE A 79 -13.70 -15.02 -3.47
CA ILE A 79 -13.28 -13.96 -2.55
C ILE A 79 -14.43 -12.96 -2.49
N ASP A 80 -15.12 -12.94 -1.36
CA ASP A 80 -16.25 -12.06 -1.14
C ASP A 80 -15.68 -10.69 -0.75
N PHE A 81 -15.53 -9.81 -1.75
CA PHE A 81 -14.87 -8.52 -1.58
C PHE A 81 -15.69 -7.51 -0.78
N GLY A 82 -16.89 -7.83 -0.29
CA GLY A 82 -17.64 -7.02 0.67
C GLY A 82 -17.55 -5.50 0.40
N PRO A 83 -17.21 -4.66 1.40
CA PRO A 83 -17.07 -3.20 1.22
C PRO A 83 -15.93 -2.77 0.28
N LEU A 84 -14.99 -3.66 -0.06
CA LEU A 84 -13.93 -3.40 -1.04
C LEU A 84 -14.46 -3.50 -2.47
N ALA A 85 -15.58 -4.21 -2.70
CA ALA A 85 -16.25 -4.23 -4.01
C ALA A 85 -16.81 -2.85 -4.36
N ASP A 86 -17.24 -2.07 -3.37
CA ASP A 86 -17.73 -0.70 -3.55
C ASP A 86 -16.62 0.29 -3.89
N LEU A 87 -15.37 -0.02 -3.53
CA LEU A 87 -14.19 0.78 -3.91
C LEU A 87 -13.66 0.44 -5.30
N VAL A 88 -13.91 -0.79 -5.77
CA VAL A 88 -13.51 -1.27 -7.12
C VAL A 88 -14.55 -0.90 -8.17
N SER A 89 -15.80 -0.69 -7.78
CA SER A 89 -16.73 0.04 -8.64
C SER A 89 -16.15 1.42 -8.83
N PRO A 90 -15.69 1.80 -10.04
CA PRO A 90 -15.30 3.18 -10.26
C PRO A 90 -16.56 3.94 -9.89
N SER A 91 -16.47 4.82 -8.90
CA SER A 91 -17.52 5.78 -8.63
C SER A 91 -17.72 6.49 -9.95
N ALA A 92 -18.67 5.99 -10.74
CA ALA A 92 -19.17 6.60 -11.94
C ALA A 92 -20.03 7.73 -11.38
N GLU A 93 -19.32 8.72 -10.85
CA GLU A 93 -19.80 10.02 -10.50
C GLU A 93 -20.33 10.55 -11.82
N LYS A 94 -21.62 10.27 -12.07
CA LYS A 94 -22.34 10.75 -13.25
C LYS A 94 -22.01 12.24 -13.29
N PRO A 95 -21.36 12.73 -14.36
CA PRO A 95 -20.94 14.12 -14.38
C PRO A 95 -22.17 14.96 -14.11
N GLU A 96 -22.10 15.79 -13.08
CA GLU A 96 -23.22 16.63 -12.69
C GLU A 96 -23.72 17.38 -13.93
N PRO A 97 -25.03 17.49 -14.15
CA PRO A 97 -25.59 18.10 -15.37
C PRO A 97 -25.04 19.51 -15.62
N VAL A 98 -24.66 20.22 -14.54
CA VAL A 98 -24.01 21.53 -14.60
C VAL A 98 -22.64 21.47 -15.28
N ALA A 99 -21.82 20.46 -15.00
CA ALA A 99 -20.52 20.29 -15.63
C ALA A 99 -20.62 20.04 -17.14
N LEU A 100 -21.66 19.31 -17.58
CA LEU A 100 -21.94 19.09 -19.00
C LEU A 100 -22.34 20.39 -19.72
N VAL A 101 -23.15 21.22 -19.07
CA VAL A 101 -23.57 22.52 -19.65
C VAL A 101 -22.39 23.47 -19.75
N LEU A 102 -21.56 23.57 -18.71
CA LEU A 102 -20.37 24.44 -18.71
C LEU A 102 -19.33 24.00 -19.74
N THR A 103 -19.11 22.69 -19.89
CA THR A 103 -18.18 22.16 -20.90
C THR A 103 -18.68 22.43 -22.32
N ALA A 104 -19.99 22.27 -22.58
CA ALA A 104 -20.56 22.60 -23.88
C ALA A 104 -20.43 24.10 -24.22
N LEU A 105 -20.71 24.99 -23.26
CA LEU A 105 -20.57 26.44 -23.43
C LEU A 105 -19.12 26.85 -23.67
N PHE A 106 -18.18 26.27 -22.93
CA PHE A 106 -16.75 26.52 -23.10
C PHE A 106 -16.30 26.19 -24.53
N TRP A 107 -16.61 24.98 -25.02
CA TRP A 107 -16.24 24.58 -26.37
C TRP A 107 -16.94 25.41 -27.45
N ALA A 108 -18.22 25.74 -27.27
CA ALA A 108 -18.93 26.62 -28.20
C ALA A 108 -18.24 27.99 -28.33
N ALA A 109 -17.84 28.59 -27.21
CA ALA A 109 -17.11 29.86 -27.22
C ALA A 109 -15.76 29.73 -27.93
N VAL A 110 -14.99 28.67 -27.64
CA VAL A 110 -13.71 28.40 -28.31
C VAL A 110 -13.89 28.28 -29.82
N TYR A 111 -14.87 27.52 -30.30
CA TYR A 111 -15.12 27.35 -31.73
C TYR A 111 -15.60 28.64 -32.41
N ILE A 112 -16.44 29.43 -31.74
CA ILE A 112 -16.86 30.73 -32.26
C ILE A 112 -15.68 31.69 -32.37
N SER A 113 -14.81 31.74 -31.35
CA SER A 113 -13.57 32.53 -31.39
C SER A 113 -12.63 32.06 -32.49
N LEU A 114 -12.48 30.75 -32.68
CA LEU A 114 -11.66 30.19 -33.76
C LEU A 114 -12.23 30.53 -35.13
N ALA A 115 -13.55 30.41 -35.31
CA ALA A 115 -14.24 30.73 -36.55
C ALA A 115 -14.12 32.22 -36.87
N PHE A 116 -14.33 33.09 -35.89
CA PHE A 116 -14.17 34.53 -36.07
C PHE A 116 -12.72 34.88 -36.44
N TRP A 117 -11.73 34.27 -35.79
CA TRP A 117 -10.32 34.46 -36.15
C TRP A 117 -9.98 33.92 -37.55
N TYR A 118 -10.56 32.79 -37.95
CA TYR A 118 -10.34 32.19 -39.26
C TYR A 118 -10.98 32.98 -40.41
N PHE A 119 -12.14 33.61 -40.17
CA PHE A 119 -12.88 34.38 -41.17
C PHE A 119 -12.64 35.91 -41.10
N SER A 120 -11.82 36.38 -40.16
CA SER A 120 -11.38 37.78 -40.04
C SER A 120 -10.05 38.01 -40.73
#